data_AF-A0A0B8PCL0-F1
#
_entry.id   AF-A0A0B8PCL0-F1
#
_cell.length_a   1.000
_cell.length_b   1.000
_cell.length_c   1.000
_cell.angle_alpha   90.00
_cell.angle_beta   90.00
_cell.angle_gamma   90.00
#
_symmetry.space_group_name_H-M   'P 1'
#
loop_
_entity.id
_entity.type
_entity.pdbx_description
1 polymer ?
#
loop_
_entity_poly.entity_id
_entity_poly.type
_entity_poly.pdbx_seq_one_letter_code
_entity_poly.pdbx_strand_id
1 'polypeptide(L)' 'MIEFKQIVGRGTRVFDGKDYFTIYDFVKAYHNFADQNGMVNR' A
#
# COMPACT_ATOMS: atom_id res chain seq x y z
N MET A 1 -4.93 -7.53 7.72
CA MET A 1 -4.23 -6.24 7.88
C MET A 1 -2.72 -6.38 8.17
N ILE A 2 -2.32 -7.19 9.16
CA ILE A 2 -0.90 -7.31 9.60
C ILE A 2 0.00 -7.85 8.48
N GLU A 3 -0.38 -8.94 7.82
CA GLU A 3 0.43 -9.57 6.76
C GLU A 3 0.64 -8.63 5.56
N PHE A 4 -0.40 -7.90 5.16
CA PHE A 4 -0.29 -6.88 4.10
C PHE A 4 0.75 -5.80 4.48
N LYS A 5 0.69 -5.28 5.71
CA LYS A 5 1.68 -4.30 6.19
C LYS A 5 3.11 -4.87 6.23
N GLN A 6 3.26 -6.16 6.55
CA GLN A 6 4.58 -6.83 6.53
C GLN A 6 5.12 -6.98 5.09
N ILE A 7 4.28 -7.33 4.12
CA ILE A 7 4.67 -7.44 2.71
C ILE A 7 5.12 -6.07 2.17
N VAL A 8 4.32 -5.03 2.40
CA VAL A 8 4.67 -3.65 2.00
C VAL A 8 5.96 -3.20 2.68
N GLY A 9 6.09 -3.41 3.99
CA GLY A 9 7.30 -3.00 4.74
C GLY A 9 8.59 -3.70 4.30
N ARG A 10 8.51 -4.91 3.74
CA ARG A 10 9.66 -5.57 3.10
C ARG A 10 9.97 -4.95 1.73
N GLY A 11 8.93 -4.61 0.97
CA GLY A 11 9.04 -3.97 -0.34
C GLY A 11 9.56 -2.52 -0.31
N THR A 12 9.33 -1.77 0.78
CA THR A 12 9.71 -0.34 0.92
C THR A 12 11.14 -0.10 1.39
N ARG A 13 11.92 -1.13 1.68
CA ARG A 13 13.33 -0.95 2.06
C ARG A 13 14.08 -0.20 0.96
N VAL A 14 14.76 0.88 1.37
CA VAL A 14 15.58 1.74 0.51
C VAL A 14 16.91 1.04 0.26
N PHE A 15 17.30 0.97 -1.00
CA PHE A 15 18.59 0.48 -1.46
C PHE A 15 19.09 1.44 -2.53
N ASP A 16 20.41 1.61 -2.65
CA ASP A 16 20.98 2.46 -3.70
C ASP A 16 20.51 1.99 -5.09
N GLY A 17 20.01 2.94 -5.89
CA GLY A 17 19.47 2.67 -7.22
C GLY A 17 18.05 2.08 -7.25
N LYS A 18 17.33 2.05 -6.12
CA LYS A 18 15.92 1.63 -6.06
C LYS A 18 15.00 2.80 -5.75
N ASP A 19 14.36 3.31 -6.81
CA ASP A 19 13.46 4.47 -6.71
C ASP A 19 11.99 4.08 -6.49
N TYR A 20 11.60 2.87 -6.88
CA TYR A 20 10.21 2.40 -6.79
C TYR A 20 10.09 0.89 -6.61
N PHE A 21 8.90 0.45 -6.22
CA PHE A 21 8.48 -0.95 -6.21
C PHE A 21 7.00 -1.02 -6.59
N THR A 22 6.58 -2.14 -7.16
CA THR A 22 5.19 -2.34 -7.63
C THR A 22 4.48 -3.35 -6.74
N ILE A 23 3.24 -3.06 -6.36
CA ILE A 23 2.34 -4.00 -5.68
C ILE A 23 1.21 -4.34 -6.65
N TYR A 24 0.94 -5.63 -6.83
CA TYR A 24 -0.26 -6.11 -7.49
C TYR A 24 -1.18 -6.79 -6.47
N ASP A 25 -2.37 -6.25 -6.28
CA ASP A 25 -3.35 -6.73 -5.31
C ASP A 25 -4.46 -7.53 -6.02
N PHE A 26 -4.30 -8.86 -6.05
CA PHE A 26 -5.24 -9.78 -6.72
C PHE A 26 -6.59 -9.93 -6.01
N VAL A 27 -6.68 -9.51 -4.75
CA VAL A 27 -7.86 -9.72 -3.88
C VAL A 27 -8.50 -8.41 -3.41
N LYS A 28 -8.02 -7.26 -3.90
CA LYS A 28 -8.51 -5.91 -3.57
C LYS A 28 -8.50 -5.63 -2.06
N ALA A 29 -7.52 -6.14 -1.34
CA ALA A 29 -7.34 -5.90 0.09
C ALA A 29 -7.12 -4.41 0.43
N TYR A 30 -6.67 -3.59 -0.53
CA TYR A 30 -6.44 -2.15 -0.36
C TYR A 30 -7.66 -1.35 0.14
N HIS A 31 -8.90 -1.82 -0.10
CA HIS A 31 -10.12 -1.16 0.39
C HIS A 31 -10.14 -0.99 1.92
N ASN A 32 -9.44 -1.85 2.65
CA ASN A 32 -9.32 -1.76 4.12
C ASN A 32 -8.34 -0.67 4.59
N PHE A 33 -7.68 0.02 3.65
CA PHE A 33 -6.67 1.06 3.89
C PHE A 33 -7.06 2.41 3.28
N ALA A 34 -8.13 2.46 2.48
CA ALA A 34 -8.62 3.73 1.94
C ALA A 34 -9.20 4.58 3.08
N ASP A 35 -8.76 5.83 3.17
CA ASP A 35 -9.20 6.76 4.21
C ASP A 35 -10.73 6.89 4.23
N GLN A 36 -11.31 6.83 5.42
CA GLN A 36 -12.74 7.08 5.67
C GLN A 36 -13.09 8.58 5.59
N ASN A 37 -12.34 9.39 4.85
CA ASN A 37 -12.69 10.78 4.62
C ASN A 37 -13.32 10.90 3.24
N GLY A 38 -14.58 10.48 3.16
CA GLY A 38 -15.48 10.71 2.04
C GLY A 38 -15.83 12.19 1.87
N MET A 39 -14.82 13.05 1.70
CA MET A 39 -14.98 14.43 1.30
C MET A 39 -14.36 14.63 -0.08
N VAL A 40 -15.02 14.04 -1.07
CA VAL A 40 -14.98 14.55 -2.45
C VAL A 40 -16.31 15.31 -2.62
N ASN A 41 -16.21 16.62 -2.80
CA ASN A 41 -17.28 17.61 -3.03
C ASN A 41 -18.25 17.89 -1.86
N ARG A 42 -17.88 18.88 -1.05
CA ARG A 42 -18.76 20.02 -0.75
C ARG A 42 -18.01 21.31 -1.06
#